data_AF-A0A821LV31-F1
#
_entry.id   AF-A0A821LV31-F1
#
_cell.length_a   1.000
_cell.length_b   1.000
_cell.length_c   1.000
_cell.angle_alpha   90.00
_cell.angle_beta   90.00
_cell.angle_gamma   90.00
#
_symmetry.space_group_name_H-M   'P 1'
#
loop_
_entity.id
_entity.type
_entity.pdbx_description
1 polymer ?
#
loop_
_entity_poly.entity_id
_entity_poly.type
_entity_poly.pdbx_seq_one_letter_code
_entity_poly.pdbx_strand_id
1 'polypeptide(L)' 'DAGMDIWGGENLELSFRIWMCGGTLVIAPCSHVGHIFRKRSPYKWSSEINILVKNSIRVAEVWLDEYKVLKK' A
#
# COMPACT_ATOMS: atom_id res chain seq x y z
N ASP A 1 -0.48 9.60 0.38
CA ASP A 1 -1.62 10.03 1.23
C ASP A 1 -1.10 10.46 2.61
N ALA A 2 -1.37 11.71 3.05
CA ALA A 2 -0.88 12.23 4.34
C ALA A 2 -1.65 11.70 5.57
N GLY A 3 -2.78 11.00 5.37
CA GLY A 3 -3.57 10.38 6.44
C GLY A 3 -3.24 8.91 6.72
N MET A 4 -2.21 8.36 6.08
CA MET A 4 -1.68 7.02 6.37
C MET A 4 -0.69 7.06 7.53
N ASP A 5 -0.76 6.05 8.39
CA ASP A 5 0.12 5.96 9.56
C ASP A 5 1.12 4.81 9.43
N ILE A 6 2.35 5.04 9.90
CA ILE A 6 3.44 4.08 10.12
C ILE A 6 3.83 3.23 8.90
N TRP A 7 3.06 2.18 8.58
CA TRP A 7 3.45 1.18 7.58
C TRP A 7 2.25 0.41 7.02
N GLY A 8 2.29 0.18 5.71
CA GLY A 8 1.38 -0.69 4.96
C GLY A 8 0.33 0.08 4.18
N GLY A 9 0.10 -0.33 2.93
CA GLY A 9 -0.89 0.25 2.01
C GLY A 9 -0.34 1.38 1.13
N GLU A 10 0.77 2.01 1.50
CA GLU A 10 1.36 3.14 0.76
C GLU A 10 1.86 2.73 -0.63
N ASN A 11 2.40 1.52 -0.75
CA ASN A 11 2.85 0.96 -2.01
C ASN A 11 1.68 0.74 -2.98
N LEU A 12 0.51 0.33 -2.48
CA LEU A 12 -0.70 0.15 -3.29
C LEU A 12 -1.30 1.51 -3.68
N GLU A 13 -1.42 2.45 -2.74
CA GLU A 13 -1.89 3.83 -3.02
C GLU A 13 -1.11 4.48 -4.15
N LEU A 14 0.23 4.45 -4.04
CA LEU A 14 1.09 5.02 -5.06
C LEU A 14 0.97 4.28 -6.39
N SER A 15 0.85 2.95 -6.36
CA SER A 15 0.75 2.15 -7.58
C SER A 15 -0.55 2.43 -8.33
N PHE A 16 -1.69 2.43 -7.65
CA PHE A 16 -2.97 2.76 -8.28
C PHE A 16 -2.98 4.20 -8.78
N ARG A 17 -2.49 5.16 -7.99
CA ARG A 17 -2.38 6.55 -8.43
C ARG A 17 -1.59 6.68 -9.73
N ILE A 18 -0.41 6.07 -9.81
CA ILE A 18 0.44 6.17 -11.01
C ILE A 18 -0.30 5.59 -12.23
N TRP A 19 -0.83 4.38 -12.13
CA TRP A 19 -1.51 3.73 -13.26
C TRP A 19 -2.80 4.44 -13.68
N MET A 20 -3.64 4.83 -12.72
CA MET A 20 -4.96 5.41 -12.99
C MET A 20 -4.89 6.89 -13.39
N CYS A 21 -3.78 7.58 -13.07
CA CYS A 21 -3.56 8.97 -13.48
C CYS A 21 -2.63 9.12 -14.70
N GLY A 22 -2.43 8.04 -15.48
CA GLY A 22 -1.75 8.09 -16.79
C GLY A 22 -0.23 7.91 -16.76
N GLY A 23 0.34 7.55 -15.61
CA GLY A 23 1.74 7.15 -15.49
C GLY A 23 1.95 5.65 -15.67
N THR A 24 3.19 5.21 -15.52
CA THR A 24 3.57 3.78 -15.59
C THR A 24 4.55 3.42 -14.47
N LEU A 25 4.50 2.16 -14.06
CA LEU A 25 5.45 1.55 -13.12
C LEU A 25 6.26 0.47 -13.83
N VAL A 26 7.58 0.49 -13.66
CA VAL A 26 8.50 -0.44 -14.33
C VAL A 26 9.45 -1.08 -13.33
N ILE A 27 9.84 -2.32 -13.60
CA ILE A 27 10.96 -3.00 -12.93
C ILE A 27 12.13 -2.95 -13.91
N ALA A 28 13.20 -2.22 -13.56
CA ALA A 28 14.36 -2.04 -14.42
C ALA A 28 15.40 -3.15 -14.14
N PRO A 29 15.57 -4.16 -15.02
CA PRO A 29 16.39 -5.34 -14.73
C PRO A 29 17.90 -5.03 -14.63
N CYS A 30 18.35 -3.89 -15.15
CA CYS A 30 19.75 -3.47 -15.04
C CYS A 30 20.07 -2.82 -13.68
N SER A 31 19.07 -2.40 -12.90
CA SER A 31 19.23 -1.72 -11.61
C SER A 31 19.07 -2.71 -10.46
N HIS A 32 20.13 -2.91 -9.68
CA HIS A 32 20.17 -3.93 -8.63
C HIS A 32 20.31 -3.31 -7.24
N VAL A 33 19.39 -3.65 -6.34
CA VAL A 33 19.44 -3.28 -4.91
C VAL A 33 19.03 -4.50 -4.09
N GLY A 34 19.89 -4.93 -3.16
CA GLY A 34 19.59 -6.06 -2.27
C GLY A 34 18.70 -5.65 -1.09
N HIS A 35 17.68 -6.46 -0.79
CA HIS A 35 16.81 -6.28 0.38
C HIS A 35 16.70 -7.59 1.19
N ILE A 36 16.95 -7.51 2.50
CA ILE A 36 16.78 -8.65 3.41
C ILE A 36 15.31 -8.71 3.83
N PHE A 37 14.56 -9.65 3.25
CA PHE A 37 13.17 -9.89 3.61
C PHE A 37 13.07 -10.45 5.04
N ARG A 38 12.19 -9.82 5.84
CA ARG A 38 11.90 -10.23 7.22
C ARG A 38 10.56 -10.95 7.26
N LYS A 39 10.44 -11.97 8.11
CA LYS A 39 9.17 -12.69 8.34
C LYS A 39 8.15 -11.91 9.18
N ARG A 40 8.61 -10.92 9.97
CA ARG A 40 7.78 -10.15 10.89
C ARG A 40 8.17 -8.68 10.84
N SER A 41 7.17 -7.81 11.02
CA SER A 41 7.39 -6.37 11.12
C SER A 41 8.24 -6.06 12.36
N PRO A 42 9.27 -5.21 12.24
CA PRO A 42 10.05 -4.74 13.38
C PRO A 42 9.31 -3.67 14.21
N TYR A 43 8.20 -3.13 13.69
CA TYR A 43 7.44 -2.09 14.36
C TYR A 43 6.62 -2.67 15.51
N LYS A 44 6.70 -2.02 16.68
CA LYS A 44 5.78 -2.28 17.79
C LYS A 44 4.48 -1.54 17.49
N TRP A 45 3.42 -2.27 17.22
CA TRP A 45 2.09 -1.73 17.04
C TRP A 45 1.56 -1.28 18.41
N SER A 46 1.57 0.03 18.67
CA SER A 46 1.13 0.61 19.95
C SER A 46 -0.28 1.20 19.90
N SER A 47 -0.97 1.09 18.78
CA SER A 47 -2.30 1.67 18.58
C SER A 47 -3.40 0.64 18.85
N GLU A 48 -4.46 1.07 19.54
CA GLU A 48 -5.72 0.33 19.66
C GLU A 48 -6.36 0.08 18.27
N ILE A 49 -6.04 0.94 17.31
CA ILE A 49 -6.48 0.85 15.92
C ILE A 49 -5.53 -0.05 15.14
N ASN A 50 -6.10 -0.98 14.35
CA ASN A 50 -5.34 -1.74 13.38
C ASN A 50 -4.93 -0.85 12.19
N ILE A 51 -3.71 -0.30 12.24
CA ILE A 51 -3.16 0.63 11.25
C ILE A 51 -3.17 0.05 9.83
N LEU A 52 -2.88 -1.24 9.67
CA LEU A 52 -2.91 -1.91 8.36
C LEU A 52 -4.31 -1.87 7.75
N VAL A 53 -5.34 -2.13 8.57
CA VAL A 53 -6.73 -2.06 8.13
C VAL A 53 -7.12 -0.63 7.81
N LYS A 54 -6.76 0.35 8.67
CA LYS A 54 -7.01 1.78 8.41
C LYS A 54 -6.43 2.21 7.06
N ASN A 55 -5.14 1.94 6.82
CA ASN A 55 -4.49 2.33 5.57
C ASN A 55 -5.09 1.60 4.36
N SER A 56 -5.43 0.31 4.49
CA SER A 56 -6.05 -0.47 3.41
C SER A 56 -7.44 0.07 3.05
N ILE A 57 -8.25 0.47 4.03
CA ILE A 57 -9.56 1.11 3.78
C ILE A 57 -9.36 2.42 3.01
N ARG A 58 -8.39 3.25 3.38
CA ARG A 58 -8.10 4.51 2.66
C ARG A 58 -7.73 4.26 1.19
N VAL A 59 -6.92 3.23 0.92
CA VAL A 59 -6.61 2.82 -0.47
C VAL A 59 -7.90 2.41 -1.20
N ALA A 60 -8.70 1.55 -0.57
CA ALA A 60 -9.89 0.99 -1.21
C ALA A 60 -10.97 2.04 -1.49
N GLU A 61 -11.21 2.96 -0.55
CA GLU A 61 -12.21 4.02 -0.71
C GLU A 61 -11.88 5.01 -1.83
N VAL A 62 -10.59 5.20 -2.14
CA VAL A 62 -10.15 6.17 -3.16
C VAL A 62 -9.94 5.52 -4.52
N TRP A 63 -9.39 4.29 -4.57
CA TRP A 63 -8.85 3.73 -5.81
C TRP A 63 -9.58 2.48 -6.33
N LEU A 64 -10.41 1.83 -5.51
CA LEU A 64 -11.00 0.53 -5.88
C LEU A 64 -12.47 0.60 -6.28
N ASP A 65 -13.11 1.76 -6.32
CA ASP A 65 -14.51 1.93 -6.76
C ASP A 65 -15.44 0.82 -6.22
N GLU A 66 -16.18 0.11 -7.07
CA GLU A 66 -17.03 -1.02 -6.66
C GLU A 66 -16.24 -2.27 -6.24
N TYR A 67 -14.98 -2.39 -6.65
CA TYR A 67 -14.10 -3.51 -6.27
C TYR A 67 -13.69 -3.49 -4.80
N LYS A 68 -13.91 -2.37 -4.07
CA LYS A 68 -13.68 -2.32 -2.63
C LYS A 68 -14.56 -3.29 -1.85
N VAL A 69 -15.71 -3.69 -2.42
CA VAL A 69 -16.57 -4.74 -1.87
C VAL A 69 -16.41 -6.00 -2.73
N LEU A 70 -15.67 -6.98 -2.21
CA LEU A 70 -15.59 -8.29 -2.85
C LEU A 70 -16.96 -8.99 -2.74
N LYS A 71 -17.74 -8.94 -3.82
CA LYS A 71 -18.90 -9.84 -3.98
C LYS A 71 -18.35 -11.23 -4.24
N LYS A 72 -18.45 -12.11 -3.26
CA LYS A 72 -18.26 -13.55 -3.46
C LYS A 72 -19.45 -14.13 -4.20
#